data_AF-A0AAD7DI72-F1
#
_entry.id   AF-A0AAD7DI72-F1
#
_cell.length_a   1.000
_cell.length_b   1.000
_cell.length_c   1.000
_cell.angle_alpha   90.00
_cell.angle_beta   90.00
_cell.angle_gamma   90.00
#
_symmetry.space_group_name_H-M   'P 1'
#
loop_
_entity.id
_entity.type
_entity.pdbx_description
1 polymer ?
#
loop_
_entity_poly.entity_id
_entity_poly.type
_entity_poly.pdbx_seq_one_letter_code
_entity_poly.pdbx_strand_id
1 'polypeptide(L)'
;MNERDGRASKKRKLNVEARLLTSVDSRRLAAEKETERLAKEVKKAALSLCRKEKENARDNQRRTRDSNQPFTGLLTAKNKGDLVDIAWDLKIPEDGTKAVLCECINTFFRAHPDLRGSTKYSGLFVCGRRTGAHLLPLLHPLLPLLS
;
A
#
# COMPACT_ATOMS: atom_id res chain seq x y z
N MET A 1 -27.06 23.12 -50.53
CA MET A 1 -28.00 22.70 -49.48
C MET A 1 -27.37 23.08 -48.15
N ASN A 2 -27.98 24.04 -47.44
CA ASN A 2 -27.49 24.63 -46.19
C ASN A 2 -28.47 24.25 -45.07
N GLU A 3 -28.03 23.51 -44.07
CA GLU A 3 -28.78 23.34 -42.82
C GLU A 3 -27.87 23.76 -41.66
N ARG A 4 -28.15 24.94 -41.10
CA ARG A 4 -27.54 25.41 -39.85
C ARG A 4 -28.53 25.12 -38.73
N ASP A 5 -28.30 24.02 -38.03
CA ASP A 5 -29.09 23.62 -36.87
C ASP A 5 -29.12 24.71 -35.79
N GLY A 6 -30.33 25.11 -35.42
CA GLY A 6 -30.63 26.06 -34.37
C GLY A 6 -30.22 25.53 -33.00
N ARG A 7 -29.06 25.95 -32.51
CA ARG A 7 -28.71 25.80 -31.09
C ARG A 7 -29.28 26.96 -30.29
N ALA A 8 -30.36 26.69 -29.56
CA ALA A 8 -30.91 27.59 -28.56
C ALA A 8 -29.82 28.01 -27.56
N SER A 9 -29.42 29.28 -27.61
CA SER A 9 -28.41 29.86 -26.73
C SER A 9 -28.97 29.97 -25.31
N LYS A 10 -28.60 29.03 -24.42
CA LYS A 10 -28.85 29.13 -22.97
C LYS A 10 -28.18 30.41 -22.45
N LYS A 11 -28.99 31.39 -22.05
CA LYS A 11 -28.52 32.59 -21.34
C LYS A 11 -27.87 32.14 -20.02
N ARG A 12 -26.56 32.35 -19.88
CA ARG A 12 -25.85 32.12 -18.61
C ARG A 12 -26.38 33.12 -17.59
N LYS A 13 -27.03 32.64 -16.53
CA LYS A 13 -27.37 33.48 -15.37
C LYS A 13 -26.06 33.95 -14.75
N LEU A 14 -25.73 35.22 -14.93
CA LEU A 14 -24.62 35.85 -14.23
C LEU A 14 -25.03 35.98 -12.77
N ASN A 15 -24.24 35.43 -11.86
CA ASN A 15 -24.42 35.67 -10.43
C ASN A 15 -23.95 37.10 -10.16
N VAL A 16 -24.89 38.03 -9.98
CA VAL A 16 -24.64 39.49 -9.86
C VAL A 16 -24.24 39.88 -8.43
N GLU A 17 -23.89 38.92 -7.57
CA GLU A 17 -23.28 39.23 -6.27
C GLU A 17 -21.77 39.49 -6.42
N ALA A 18 -21.42 40.52 -7.19
CA ALA A 18 -20.07 41.08 -7.14
C ALA A 18 -20.01 42.01 -5.92
N ARG A 19 -19.61 41.47 -4.75
CA ARG A 19 -19.24 42.31 -3.60
C ARG A 19 -18.07 43.19 -4.02
N LEU A 20 -18.33 44.50 -4.13
CA LEU A 20 -17.28 45.51 -4.25
C LEU A 20 -16.48 45.50 -2.95
N LEU A 21 -15.41 44.73 -2.95
CA LEU A 21 -14.50 44.66 -1.83
C LEU A 21 -13.74 45.98 -1.74
N THR A 22 -13.83 46.64 -0.58
CA THR A 22 -13.09 47.87 -0.36
C THR A 22 -11.58 47.58 -0.38
N SER A 23 -10.75 48.58 -0.69
CA SER A 23 -9.30 48.42 -0.83
C SER A 23 -8.64 47.75 0.40
N VAL A 24 -9.20 47.94 1.60
CA VAL A 24 -8.74 47.34 2.86
C VAL A 24 -9.14 45.86 2.96
N ASP A 25 -10.40 45.53 2.67
CA ASP A 25 -10.89 44.15 2.69
C ASP A 25 -10.16 43.29 1.66
N SER A 26 -9.79 43.87 0.52
CA SER A 26 -9.07 43.18 -0.57
C SER A 26 -7.68 42.75 -0.11
N ARG A 27 -6.98 43.64 0.61
CA ARG A 27 -5.67 43.35 1.19
C ARG A 27 -5.73 42.29 2.27
N ARG A 28 -6.78 42.28 3.11
CA ARG A 28 -6.99 41.25 4.15
C ARG A 28 -7.26 39.88 3.52
N LEU A 29 -8.17 39.79 2.55
CA LEU A 29 -8.44 38.53 1.85
C LEU A 29 -7.22 38.02 1.08
N ALA A 30 -6.42 38.92 0.47
CA ALA A 30 -5.18 38.53 -0.18
C ALA A 30 -4.17 37.95 0.82
N ALA A 31 -3.99 38.59 1.98
CA ALA A 31 -3.11 38.10 3.03
C ALA A 31 -3.58 36.76 3.63
N GLU A 32 -4.88 36.60 3.87
CA GLU A 32 -5.46 35.35 4.37
C GLU A 32 -5.31 34.20 3.35
N LYS A 33 -5.56 34.48 2.07
CA LYS A 33 -5.39 33.47 1.01
C LYS A 33 -3.93 33.10 0.80
N GLU A 34 -3.01 34.05 0.94
CA GLU A 34 -1.58 33.78 0.83
C GLU A 34 -1.09 32.92 1.99
N THR A 35 -1.50 33.22 3.23
CA THR A 35 -1.17 32.37 4.39
C THR A 35 -1.75 30.95 4.26
N GLU A 36 -2.96 30.81 3.72
CA GLU A 36 -3.56 29.49 3.47
C GLU A 36 -2.80 28.70 2.38
N ARG A 37 -2.34 29.36 1.32
CA ARG A 37 -1.52 28.72 0.26
C ARG A 37 -0.20 28.24 0.82
N LEU A 38 0.53 29.10 1.54
CA LEU A 38 1.79 28.75 2.18
C LEU A 38 1.61 27.58 3.16
N ALA A 39 0.55 27.57 3.96
CA ALA A 39 0.25 26.45 4.86
C ALA A 39 -0.04 25.14 4.12
N LYS A 40 -0.76 25.19 2.99
CA LYS A 40 -1.02 24.00 2.15
C LYS A 40 0.26 23.48 1.49
N GLU A 41 1.14 24.37 1.03
CA GLU A 41 2.41 24.01 0.40
C GLU A 41 3.37 23.36 1.41
N VAL A 42 3.49 23.93 2.62
CA VAL A 42 4.28 23.33 3.71
C VAL A 42 3.75 21.93 4.07
N LYS A 43 2.43 21.76 4.19
CA LYS A 43 1.82 20.45 4.46
C LYS A 43 2.10 19.45 3.35
N LYS A 44 1.98 19.85 2.08
CA LYS A 44 2.29 18.99 0.93
C LYS A 44 3.78 18.60 0.89
N ALA A 45 4.67 19.56 1.14
CA ALA A 45 6.11 19.31 1.20
C ALA A 45 6.46 18.33 2.31
N ALA A 46 5.95 18.54 3.53
CA ALA A 46 6.16 17.65 4.67
C ALA A 46 5.67 16.22 4.40
N LEU A 47 4.48 16.08 3.80
CA LEU A 47 3.96 14.76 3.40
C LEU A 47 4.83 14.09 2.33
N SER A 48 5.34 14.85 1.37
CA SER A 48 6.23 14.31 0.33
C SER A 48 7.58 13.86 0.91
N LEU A 49 8.15 14.60 1.86
CA LEU A 49 9.38 14.24 2.55
C LEU A 49 9.20 12.98 3.39
N CYS A 50 8.13 12.93 4.21
CA CYS A 50 7.82 11.75 5.01
C CYS A 50 7.58 10.49 4.15
N ARG A 51 6.98 10.64 2.96
CA ARG A 51 6.84 9.53 2.00
C ARG A 51 8.19 9.06 1.47
N LYS A 52 9.04 10.00 1.04
CA LYS A 52 10.39 9.69 0.53
C LYS A 52 11.26 9.04 1.59
N GLU A 53 11.21 9.50 2.83
CA GLU A 53 11.94 8.90 3.96
C GLU A 53 11.51 7.46 4.22
N LYS A 54 10.19 7.20 4.23
CA LYS A 54 9.66 5.84 4.41
C LYS A 54 10.03 4.90 3.27
N GLU A 55 10.06 5.41 2.04
CA GLU A 55 10.48 4.66 0.86
C GLU A 55 11.98 4.35 0.91
N ASN A 56 12.84 5.33 1.20
CA ASN A 56 14.28 5.14 1.39
C ASN A 56 14.58 4.15 2.53
N ALA A 57 13.84 4.21 3.64
CA ALA A 57 14.01 3.26 4.74
C ALA A 57 13.68 1.82 4.31
N ARG A 58 12.64 1.63 3.49
CA ARG A 58 12.29 0.32 2.94
C ARG A 58 13.32 -0.16 1.92
N ASP A 59 13.82 0.71 1.05
CA ASP A 59 14.87 0.34 0.09
C ASP A 59 16.16 -0.06 0.80
N ASN A 60 16.57 0.69 1.84
CA ASN A 60 17.69 0.29 2.68
C ASN A 60 17.44 -1.06 3.36
N GLN A 61 16.23 -1.32 3.84
CA GLN A 61 15.86 -2.62 4.42
C GLN A 61 15.96 -3.75 3.38
N ARG A 62 15.59 -3.52 2.12
CA ARG A 62 15.75 -4.50 1.03
C ARG A 62 17.22 -4.81 0.78
N ARG A 63 18.08 -3.78 0.78
CA ARG A 63 19.52 -3.93 0.56
C ARG A 63 20.25 -4.66 1.68
N THR A 64 19.79 -4.48 2.92
CA THR A 64 20.39 -5.12 4.10
C THR A 64 19.78 -6.47 4.44
N ARG A 65 18.62 -6.79 3.85
CA ARG A 65 17.95 -8.06 4.08
C ARG A 65 18.78 -9.21 3.53
N ASP A 66 19.02 -10.21 4.37
CA ASP A 66 19.67 -11.45 3.97
C ASP A 66 18.81 -12.16 2.91
N SER A 67 19.45 -12.53 1.79
CA SER A 67 18.79 -13.26 0.71
C SER A 67 18.19 -14.58 1.18
N ASN A 68 18.64 -15.14 2.30
CA ASN A 68 18.15 -16.40 2.84
C ASN A 68 17.00 -16.23 3.84
N GLN A 69 16.58 -15.00 4.16
CA GLN A 69 15.51 -14.77 5.13
C GLN A 69 14.14 -15.16 4.55
N PRO A 70 13.43 -16.14 5.15
CA PRO A 70 12.19 -16.66 4.61
C PRO A 70 11.04 -15.66 4.73
N PHE A 71 10.18 -15.65 3.72
CA PHE A 71 8.92 -14.92 3.77
C PHE A 71 7.86 -15.75 4.50
N THR A 72 7.27 -15.17 5.54
CA THR A 72 6.27 -15.83 6.39
C THR A 72 4.87 -15.31 6.14
N GLY A 73 3.87 -16.19 6.26
CA GLY A 73 2.46 -15.84 6.18
C GLY A 73 1.91 -15.87 4.75
N LEU A 74 0.59 -16.07 4.65
CA LEU A 74 -0.08 -16.31 3.38
C LEU A 74 0.08 -15.14 2.39
N LEU A 75 0.39 -15.46 1.13
CA LEU A 75 0.58 -14.46 0.07
C LEU A 75 -0.61 -13.49 -0.05
N THR A 76 -1.85 -13.98 0.05
CA THR A 76 -3.05 -13.13 -0.06
C THR A 76 -3.26 -12.19 1.13
N ALA A 77 -2.74 -12.58 2.31
CA ALA A 77 -2.81 -11.79 3.54
C ALA A 77 -1.74 -10.68 3.61
N LYS A 78 -0.72 -10.73 2.74
CA LYS A 78 0.34 -9.71 2.67
C LYS A 78 -0.19 -8.33 2.29
N ASN A 79 0.46 -7.30 2.81
CA ASN A 79 0.18 -5.92 2.40
C ASN A 79 0.86 -5.62 1.04
N LYS A 80 0.52 -4.51 0.39
CA LYS A 80 1.11 -4.15 -0.92
C LYS A 80 2.64 -4.07 -0.84
N GLY A 81 3.18 -3.46 0.21
CA GLY A 81 4.62 -3.31 0.39
C GLY A 81 5.37 -4.64 0.45
N ASP A 82 4.86 -5.59 1.23
CA ASP A 82 5.47 -6.93 1.32
C ASP A 82 5.40 -7.67 -0.03
N LEU A 83 4.33 -7.47 -0.81
CA LEU A 83 4.24 -8.04 -2.16
C LEU A 83 5.26 -7.41 -3.12
N VAL A 84 5.51 -6.10 -3.00
CA VAL A 84 6.57 -5.43 -3.76
C VAL A 84 7.94 -5.98 -3.34
N ASP A 85 8.17 -6.22 -2.05
CA ASP A 85 9.44 -6.81 -1.57
C ASP A 85 9.63 -8.24 -2.10
N ILE A 86 8.56 -9.04 -2.17
CA ILE A 86 8.58 -10.38 -2.79
C ILE A 86 8.85 -10.26 -4.29
N ALA A 87 8.21 -9.31 -4.98
CA ALA A 87 8.40 -9.08 -6.41
C ALA A 87 9.84 -8.65 -6.73
N TRP A 88 10.43 -7.75 -5.94
CA TRP A 88 11.82 -7.30 -6.06
C TRP A 88 12.82 -8.46 -5.89
N ASP A 89 12.52 -9.37 -4.97
CA ASP A 89 13.32 -10.54 -4.67
C ASP A 89 13.24 -11.61 -5.77
N LEU A 90 12.05 -11.78 -6.36
CA LEU A 90 11.80 -12.64 -7.53
C LEU A 90 12.24 -12.00 -8.87
N LYS A 91 12.69 -10.74 -8.85
CA LYS A 91 13.06 -9.96 -10.05
C LYS A 91 11.94 -9.85 -11.08
N ILE A 92 10.70 -9.69 -10.60
CA ILE A 92 9.51 -9.43 -11.43
C ILE A 92 9.03 -7.98 -11.26
N PRO A 93 8.15 -7.46 -12.14
CA PRO A 93 7.64 -6.10 -12.03
C PRO A 93 6.95 -5.80 -10.69
N GLU A 94 7.30 -4.65 -10.11
CA GLU A 94 6.84 -4.14 -8.80
C GLU A 94 5.61 -3.21 -8.89
N ASP A 95 5.15 -2.96 -10.11
CA ASP A 95 4.12 -1.97 -10.39
C ASP A 95 2.69 -2.51 -10.25
N GLY A 96 1.78 -1.60 -9.91
CA GLY A 96 0.35 -1.85 -9.95
C GLY A 96 -0.34 -1.93 -8.58
N THR A 97 -1.53 -2.54 -8.58
CA THR A 97 -2.36 -2.71 -7.39
C THR A 97 -1.96 -3.98 -6.63
N LYS A 98 -2.45 -4.13 -5.39
CA LYS A 98 -2.23 -5.35 -4.60
C LYS A 98 -2.65 -6.62 -5.37
N ALA A 99 -3.78 -6.54 -6.10
CA ALA A 99 -4.31 -7.67 -6.87
C ALA A 99 -3.37 -8.07 -8.01
N VAL A 100 -2.88 -7.08 -8.78
CA VAL A 100 -1.95 -7.30 -9.89
C VAL A 100 -0.65 -7.93 -9.39
N LEU A 101 -0.07 -7.42 -8.30
CA LEU A 101 1.14 -8.00 -7.71
C LEU A 101 0.93 -9.44 -7.25
N CYS A 102 -0.19 -9.72 -6.57
CA CYS A 102 -0.53 -11.10 -6.18
C CYS A 102 -0.65 -12.03 -7.40
N GLU A 103 -1.26 -11.57 -8.48
CA GLU A 103 -1.44 -12.35 -9.71
C GLU A 103 -0.11 -12.60 -10.42
N CYS A 104 0.73 -11.58 -10.56
CA CYS A 104 2.08 -11.71 -11.12
C CYS A 104 2.93 -12.71 -10.33
N ILE A 105 2.95 -12.59 -9.00
CA ILE A 105 3.69 -13.51 -8.12
C ILE A 105 3.18 -14.94 -8.27
N ASN A 106 1.86 -15.15 -8.24
CA ASN A 106 1.28 -16.48 -8.44
C ASN A 106 1.59 -17.06 -9.82
N THR A 107 1.56 -16.23 -10.86
CA THR A 107 1.89 -16.64 -12.23
C THR A 107 3.35 -17.07 -12.32
N PHE A 108 4.27 -16.33 -11.69
CA PHE A 108 5.67 -16.70 -11.61
C PHE A 108 5.88 -18.06 -10.91
N PHE A 109 5.25 -18.28 -9.74
CA PHE A 109 5.35 -19.57 -9.05
C PHE A 109 4.65 -20.72 -9.75
N ARG A 110 3.68 -20.44 -10.64
CA ARG A 110 3.12 -21.46 -11.53
C ARG A 110 4.09 -21.86 -12.64
N ALA A 111 4.86 -20.90 -13.16
CA ALA A 111 5.92 -21.17 -14.14
C ALA A 111 7.16 -21.82 -13.51
N HIS A 112 7.43 -21.55 -12.22
CA HIS A 112 8.58 -22.05 -11.48
C HIS A 112 8.13 -22.80 -10.19
N PRO A 113 7.52 -23.99 -10.33
CA PRO A 113 6.99 -24.73 -9.19
C PRO A 113 8.07 -25.13 -8.18
N ASP A 114 9.32 -25.33 -8.63
CA ASP A 114 10.44 -25.73 -7.77
C ASP A 114 10.75 -24.69 -6.69
N LEU A 115 10.56 -23.41 -7.01
CA LEU A 115 10.78 -22.32 -6.06
C LEU A 115 9.72 -22.28 -4.97
N ARG A 116 8.53 -22.83 -5.20
CA ARG A 116 7.43 -22.87 -4.24
C ARG A 116 7.78 -23.65 -2.97
N GLY A 117 8.60 -24.70 -3.12
CA GLY A 117 9.06 -25.56 -2.01
C GLY A 117 10.35 -25.07 -1.33
N SER A 118 11.01 -24.05 -1.88
CA SER A 118 12.22 -23.50 -1.27
C SER A 118 11.97 -22.99 0.15
N THR A 119 12.96 -23.11 1.02
CA THR A 119 12.92 -22.60 2.41
C THR A 119 12.47 -21.15 2.49
N LYS A 120 12.79 -20.36 1.46
CA LYS A 120 12.51 -18.93 1.38
C LYS A 120 11.03 -18.60 1.11
N TYR A 121 10.35 -19.37 0.27
CA TYR A 121 8.99 -19.05 -0.20
C TYR A 121 7.92 -20.02 0.31
N SER A 122 8.30 -21.16 0.90
CA SER A 122 7.36 -22.16 1.41
C SER A 122 6.33 -21.56 2.39
N GLY A 123 6.78 -20.63 3.24
CA GLY A 123 5.93 -19.91 4.20
C GLY A 123 4.84 -19.02 3.57
N LEU A 124 4.90 -18.72 2.27
CA LEU A 124 3.88 -17.95 1.56
C LEU A 124 2.64 -18.77 1.20
N PHE A 125 2.79 -20.10 1.13
CA PHE A 125 1.75 -21.01 0.66
C PHE A 125 1.17 -21.89 1.77
N VAL A 126 1.89 -22.03 2.88
CA VAL A 126 1.42 -22.80 4.03
C VAL A 126 0.67 -21.88 4.97
N CYS A 127 -0.63 -22.14 5.15
CA CYS A 127 -1.40 -21.52 6.22
C CYS A 127 -0.97 -22.20 7.53
N GLY A 128 -0.12 -21.52 8.30
CA GLY A 128 0.14 -21.92 9.67
C GLY A 128 -1.16 -21.81 10.47
N ARG A 129 -1.90 -22.92 10.60
CA ARG A 129 -2.76 -23.07 11.78
C ARG A 129 -1.80 -22.87 12.94
N ARG A 130 -2.07 -21.89 13.79
CA ARG A 130 -1.43 -21.85 15.11
C ARG A 130 -1.91 -23.11 15.82
N THR A 131 -1.21 -24.23 15.66
CA THR A 131 -1.22 -25.28 16.66
C THR A 131 -0.58 -24.63 17.87
N GLY A 132 -1.43 -24.05 18.73
CA GLY A 132 -1.06 -23.71 20.08
C GLY A 132 -0.57 -25.01 20.70
N ALA A 133 0.75 -25.19 20.72
CA ALA A 133 1.40 -26.24 21.47
C ALA A 133 1.24 -25.89 22.96
N HIS A 134 0.05 -26.15 23.49
CA HIS A 134 -0.09 -26.51 24.90
C HIS A 134 0.59 -27.87 25.03
N LEU A 135 1.93 -27.85 25.18
CA LEU A 135 2.65 -28.97 25.76
C LEU A 135 2.20 -29.06 27.22
N LEU A 136 1.22 -29.91 27.47
CA LEU A 136 0.88 -30.36 28.81
C LEU A 136 2.12 -31.07 29.39
N PRO A 137 2.48 -30.81 30.66
CA PRO A 137 3.55 -31.56 31.31
C PRO A 137 3.11 -33.01 31.44
N LEU A 138 4.00 -33.92 31.05
CA LEU A 138 3.88 -35.38 31.17
C LEU A 138 3.51 -35.77 32.61
N LEU A 139 2.25 -36.14 32.82
CA LEU A 139 1.80 -36.79 34.05
C LEU A 139 1.91 -38.32 33.86
N HIS A 140 3.02 -38.89 34.30
CA HIS A 140 3.09 -40.29 34.76
C HIS A 140 3.06 -40.23 36.30
N PRO A 141 2.42 -41.16 37.04
CA PRO A 141 2.50 -42.61 36.80
C PRO A 141 1.19 -43.40 37.06
N LEU A 142 1.03 -44.54 36.38
CA LEU A 142 0.11 -45.60 36.80
C LEU A 142 0.71 -46.95 36.41
N LEU A 143 1.40 -47.59 37.36
CA LEU A 143 1.66 -49.03 37.31
C LEU A 143 0.65 -49.71 38.24
N PRO A 144 -0.09 -50.73 37.77
CA PRO A 144 -0.99 -51.49 38.62
C PRO A 144 -0.20 -52.55 39.39
N LEU A 145 -0.64 -52.75 40.64
CA LEU A 145 -0.53 -53.98 41.41
C LEU A 145 -0.72 -55.21 40.50
N LEU A 146 0.12 -56.24 40.63
CA LEU A 146 -0.36 -57.62 40.67
C LEU A 146 0.67 -58.57 41.31
N SER A 147 0.18 -59.25 42.35
CA SER A 147 0.55 -60.51 43.03
C SER A 147 1.99 -60.80 43.44
#